data_AF-A0A2E2XI06-F1
#
_entry.id   AF-A0A2E2XI06-F1
#
_cell.length_a   1.000
_cell.length_b   1.000
_cell.length_c   1.000
_cell.angle_alpha   90.00
_cell.angle_beta   90.00
_cell.angle_gamma   90.00
#
_symmetry.space_group_name_H-M   'P 1'
#
loop_
_entity.id
_entity.type
_entity.pdbx_description
1 polymer ?
#
loop_
_entity_poly.entity_id
_entity_poly.type
_entity_poly.pdbx_seq_one_letter_code
_entity_poly.pdbx_strand_id
1 'polypeptide(L)'
;MAKISSKLTGILVCSAFLLGCESENEHFCSKYSYFYKELTAPGILPIRDLRAQLEQERDGEGADRQRARMALFVLDEIQADFKPDNEAPRDYCLRRKRWERFR
;
A
#
# COMPACT_ATOMS: atom_id res chain seq x y z
N MET A 1 56.13 -11.25 -36.88
CA MET A 1 55.61 -9.95 -36.41
C MET A 1 54.10 -10.06 -36.31
N ALA A 2 53.55 -10.01 -35.10
CA ALA A 2 52.12 -10.17 -34.83
C ALA A 2 51.45 -8.79 -34.75
N LYS A 3 50.29 -8.65 -35.39
CA LYS A 3 49.34 -7.55 -35.14
C LYS A 3 47.94 -8.04 -35.47
N ILE A 4 47.24 -8.57 -34.47
CA ILE A 4 45.79 -8.83 -34.54
C ILE A 4 45.14 -7.70 -33.75
N SER A 5 44.43 -6.86 -34.51
CA SER A 5 43.82 -5.61 -34.05
C SER A 5 42.51 -5.91 -33.31
N SER A 6 42.38 -5.29 -32.13
CA SER A 6 41.20 -5.30 -31.28
C SER A 6 39.96 -4.78 -32.01
N LYS A 7 38.90 -5.58 -32.04
CA LYS A 7 37.52 -5.07 -32.08
C LYS A 7 36.80 -5.62 -30.85
N LEU A 8 36.92 -4.83 -29.78
CA LEU A 8 36.24 -5.01 -28.51
C LEU A 8 34.72 -5.11 -28.75
N THR A 9 34.19 -6.28 -28.39
CA THR A 9 33.07 -6.42 -27.46
C THR A 9 31.83 -5.58 -27.79
N GLY A 10 30.98 -6.16 -28.63
CA GLY A 10 29.59 -5.75 -28.75
C GLY A 10 28.78 -6.09 -27.49
N ILE A 11 27.85 -5.18 -27.20
CA ILE A 11 26.54 -5.44 -26.59
C ILE A 11 26.55 -6.01 -25.15
N LEU A 12 26.37 -5.12 -24.17
CA LEU A 12 25.49 -5.41 -23.03
C LEU A 12 24.90 -4.09 -22.47
N VAL A 13 23.89 -3.61 -23.19
CA VAL A 13 22.92 -2.62 -22.70
C VAL A 13 21.80 -3.40 -21.99
N CYS A 14 21.19 -2.80 -20.96
CA CYS A 14 19.96 -3.21 -20.23
C CYS A 14 20.12 -4.03 -18.93
N SER A 15 20.77 -3.48 -17.91
CA SER A 15 20.61 -3.99 -16.52
C SER A 15 20.11 -2.94 -15.50
N ALA A 16 19.63 -1.78 -15.95
CA ALA A 16 19.30 -0.66 -15.05
C ALA A 16 17.80 -0.26 -15.00
N PHE A 17 16.88 -1.13 -15.41
CA PHE A 17 15.43 -0.88 -15.33
C PHE A 17 14.69 -1.91 -14.44
N LEU A 18 15.29 -2.28 -13.30
CA LEU A 18 14.57 -2.97 -12.22
C LEU A 18 14.03 -1.98 -11.16
N LEU A 19 13.56 -0.81 -11.59
CA LEU A 19 12.80 0.09 -10.72
C LEU A 19 11.31 -0.24 -10.87
N GLY A 20 10.81 -1.08 -9.96
CA GLY A 20 9.44 -0.98 -9.47
C GLY A 20 8.35 -1.82 -10.16
N CYS A 21 8.48 -3.15 -10.19
CA CYS A 21 7.29 -3.98 -10.06
C CYS A 21 6.99 -4.11 -8.56
N GLU A 22 6.37 -3.09 -7.96
CA GLU A 22 5.81 -3.21 -6.61
C GLU A 22 4.78 -4.36 -6.65
N SER A 23 4.94 -5.38 -5.81
CA SER A 23 3.99 -6.50 -5.80
C SER A 23 2.58 -6.00 -5.47
N GLU A 24 1.53 -6.71 -5.91
CA GLU A 24 0.14 -6.33 -5.59
C GLU A 24 -0.09 -6.15 -4.08
N ASN A 25 0.62 -6.95 -3.27
CA ASN A 25 0.58 -6.88 -1.81
C ASN A 25 1.27 -5.63 -1.27
N GLU A 26 2.36 -5.19 -1.90
CA GLU A 26 3.01 -3.93 -1.54
C GLU A 26 2.14 -2.73 -1.90
N HIS A 27 1.48 -2.74 -3.08
CA HIS A 27 0.49 -1.72 -3.43
C HIS A 27 -0.69 -1.68 -2.44
N PHE A 28 -1.18 -2.86 -2.03
CA PHE A 28 -2.18 -2.96 -0.97
C PHE A 28 -1.70 -2.31 0.33
N CYS A 29 -0.48 -2.63 0.78
CA CYS A 29 0.07 -2.10 2.02
C CYS A 29 0.42 -0.62 1.96
N SER A 30 0.72 -0.09 0.78
CA SER A 30 0.86 1.35 0.52
C SER A 30 -0.50 2.05 0.70
N LYS A 31 -1.60 1.49 0.18
CA LYS A 31 -2.96 2.00 0.45
C LYS A 31 -3.37 1.89 1.91
N TYR A 32 -3.10 0.75 2.55
CA TYR A 32 -3.35 0.56 3.98
C TYR A 32 -2.68 1.66 4.81
N SER A 33 -1.40 1.92 4.52
CA SER A 33 -0.61 2.96 5.20
C SER A 33 -1.18 4.36 4.99
N TYR A 34 -1.65 4.67 3.77
CA TYR A 34 -2.33 5.92 3.48
C TYR A 34 -3.58 6.11 4.35
N PHE A 35 -4.52 5.16 4.34
CA PHE A 35 -5.73 5.27 5.15
C PHE A 35 -5.45 5.28 6.64
N TYR A 36 -4.44 4.55 7.11
CA TYR A 36 -4.08 4.57 8.53
C TYR A 36 -3.70 5.98 8.96
N LYS A 37 -2.89 6.68 8.16
CA LYS A 37 -2.47 8.06 8.43
C LYS A 37 -3.64 9.03 8.36
N GLU A 38 -4.49 8.92 7.34
CA GLU A 38 -5.66 9.79 7.19
C GLU A 38 -6.63 9.62 8.36
N LEU A 39 -6.91 8.38 8.77
CA LEU A 39 -7.86 8.05 9.84
C LEU A 39 -7.27 8.19 11.25
N THR A 40 -6.00 8.58 11.39
CA THR A 40 -5.37 8.91 12.68
C THR A 40 -4.87 10.36 12.71
N ALA A 41 -5.13 11.14 11.66
CA ALA A 41 -4.69 12.52 11.59
C ALA A 41 -5.39 13.38 12.66
N PRO A 42 -4.72 14.43 13.19
CA PRO A 42 -5.37 15.39 14.06
C PRO A 42 -6.54 16.09 13.37
N GLY A 43 -7.65 16.31 14.08
CA GLY A 43 -8.80 17.06 13.58
C GLY A 43 -9.75 16.28 12.66
N ILE A 44 -9.61 14.95 12.57
CA ILE A 44 -10.60 14.11 11.89
C ILE A 44 -11.94 14.06 12.62
N LEU A 45 -12.98 13.69 11.88
CA LEU A 45 -14.30 13.45 12.44
C LEU A 45 -14.25 12.34 13.53
N PRO A 46 -15.17 12.38 14.51
CA PRO A 46 -15.32 11.28 15.45
C PRO A 46 -15.50 9.95 14.71
N ILE A 47 -14.90 8.89 15.25
CA ILE A 47 -14.89 7.55 14.64
C ILE A 47 -16.28 7.05 14.23
N ARG A 48 -17.32 7.33 15.04
CA ARG A 48 -18.70 6.96 14.73
C ARG A 48 -19.19 7.61 13.43
N ASP A 49 -18.89 8.89 13.27
CA ASP A 49 -19.36 9.68 12.13
C ASP A 49 -18.54 9.33 10.87
N LEU A 50 -17.24 9.08 11.01
CA LEU A 50 -16.40 8.51 9.93
C LEU A 50 -16.95 7.17 9.44
N ARG A 51 -17.31 6.26 10.35
CA ARG A 51 -17.86 4.96 9.97
C ARG A 51 -19.16 5.13 9.18
N ALA A 52 -20.09 5.95 9.67
CA ALA A 52 -21.36 6.18 8.99
C ALA A 52 -21.16 6.73 7.57
N GLN A 53 -20.24 7.69 7.39
CA GLN A 53 -19.90 8.23 6.08
C GLN A 53 -19.31 7.16 5.15
N LEU A 54 -18.34 6.39 5.62
CA LEU A 54 -17.69 5.36 4.82
C LEU A 54 -18.65 4.21 4.48
N GLU A 55 -19.59 3.86 5.36
CA GLU A 55 -20.63 2.88 5.06
C GLU A 55 -21.55 3.35 3.93
N GLN A 56 -21.94 4.63 3.94
CA GLN A 56 -22.71 5.23 2.85
C GLN A 56 -21.93 5.21 1.52
N GLU A 57 -20.64 5.56 1.53
CA GLU A 57 -19.78 5.52 0.34
C GLU A 57 -19.56 4.09 -0.18
N ARG A 58 -19.45 3.11 0.73
CA ARG A 58 -19.32 1.68 0.39
C ARG A 58 -20.56 1.16 -0.34
N ASP A 59 -21.74 1.63 0.04
CA ASP A 59 -23.01 1.18 -0.53
C ASP A 59 -23.35 1.87 -1.86
N GLY A 60 -22.55 2.86 -2.27
CA GLY A 60 -22.59 3.48 -3.60
C GLY A 60 -21.92 2.64 -4.72
N GLU A 61 -21.67 3.27 -5.87
CA GLU A 61 -21.04 2.62 -7.03
C GLU A 61 -19.67 3.24 -7.38
N GLY A 62 -18.85 2.48 -8.12
CA GLY A 62 -17.60 2.98 -8.68
C GLY A 62 -16.38 2.94 -7.74
N ALA A 63 -15.43 3.84 -7.97
CA ALA A 63 -14.14 3.89 -7.28
C ALA A 63 -14.29 4.20 -5.78
N ASP A 64 -15.29 5.00 -5.42
CA ASP A 64 -15.56 5.41 -4.04
C ASP A 64 -15.93 4.21 -3.17
N ARG A 65 -16.66 3.24 -3.71
CA ARG A 65 -16.97 1.99 -3.01
C ARG A 65 -15.71 1.22 -2.60
N GLN A 66 -14.74 1.06 -3.49
CA GLN A 66 -13.51 0.33 -3.17
C GLN A 66 -12.62 1.10 -2.19
N ARG A 67 -12.58 2.43 -2.33
CA ARG A 67 -11.92 3.33 -1.38
C ARG A 67 -12.51 3.16 0.02
N ALA A 68 -13.84 3.21 0.13
CA ALA A 68 -14.58 3.08 1.38
C ALA A 68 -14.41 1.70 2.03
N ARG A 69 -14.42 0.62 1.25
CA ARG A 69 -14.12 -0.74 1.76
C ARG A 69 -12.75 -0.81 2.43
N MET A 70 -11.72 -0.26 1.80
CA MET A 70 -10.37 -0.22 2.38
C MET A 70 -10.34 0.65 3.64
N ALA A 71 -10.93 1.84 3.59
CA ALA A 71 -10.96 2.75 4.73
C ALA A 71 -11.68 2.12 5.93
N LEU A 72 -12.82 1.44 5.73
CA LEU A 72 -13.54 0.72 6.78
C LEU A 72 -12.70 -0.41 7.37
N PHE A 73 -12.03 -1.20 6.53
CA PHE A 73 -11.12 -2.25 7.01
C PHE A 73 -10.01 -1.67 7.90
N VAL A 74 -9.41 -0.55 7.50
CA VAL A 74 -8.36 0.10 8.31
C VAL A 74 -8.93 0.72 9.58
N LEU A 75 -10.13 1.31 9.52
CA LEU A 75 -10.82 1.87 10.68
C LEU A 75 -11.12 0.79 11.74
N ASP A 76 -11.56 -0.40 11.32
CA ASP A 76 -11.76 -1.55 12.21
C ASP A 76 -10.45 -1.97 12.89
N GLU A 77 -9.34 -1.97 12.16
CA GLU A 77 -8.02 -2.32 12.69
C GLU A 77 -7.49 -1.30 13.70
N ILE A 78 -7.75 -0.01 13.47
CA ILE A 78 -7.42 1.09 14.40
C ILE A 78 -8.25 0.95 15.67
N GLN A 79 -9.56 0.73 15.56
CA GLN A 79 -10.44 0.56 16.72
C GLN A 79 -10.05 -0.65 17.58
N ALA A 80 -9.57 -1.72 16.94
CA ALA A 80 -9.14 -2.93 17.61
C ALA A 80 -7.68 -2.87 18.12
N ASP A 81 -6.98 -1.75 17.90
CA ASP A 81 -5.61 -1.48 18.36
C ASP A 81 -4.61 -2.59 17.96
N PHE A 82 -4.70 -3.09 16.72
CA PHE A 82 -3.87 -4.22 16.30
C PHE A 82 -2.43 -3.84 15.92
N LYS A 83 -2.19 -2.59 15.47
CA LYS A 83 -0.87 -2.13 15.04
C LYS A 83 -0.13 -1.52 16.24
N PRO A 84 1.04 -2.04 16.63
CA PRO A 84 1.81 -1.46 17.73
C PRO A 84 2.36 -0.06 17.36
N ASP A 85 2.43 0.85 18.32
CA ASP A 85 2.82 2.26 18.08
C ASP A 85 4.23 2.43 17.49
N ASN A 86 5.16 1.52 17.82
CA ASN A 86 6.55 1.57 17.37
C ASN A 86 6.78 0.98 15.97
N GLU A 87 5.71 0.61 15.26
CA GLU A 87 5.79 0.07 13.90
C GLU A 87 5.04 0.95 12.90
N ALA A 88 5.66 1.18 11.74
CA ALA A 88 5.01 1.90 10.65
C ALA A 88 3.85 1.07 10.07
N PRO A 89 2.71 1.70 9.68
CA PRO A 89 1.55 0.99 9.17
C PRO A 89 1.83 0.09 7.95
N ARG A 90 2.72 0.52 7.03
CA ARG A 90 3.10 -0.27 5.85
C ARG A 90 3.82 -1.55 6.25
N ASP A 91 4.76 -1.45 7.19
CA ASP A 91 5.59 -2.58 7.63
C ASP A 91 4.76 -3.59 8.42
N TYR A 92 3.89 -3.10 9.31
CA TYR A 92 2.89 -3.92 9.98
C TYR A 92 2.01 -4.67 8.97
N CYS A 93 1.53 -3.96 7.94
CA CYS A 93 0.70 -4.55 6.91
C CYS A 93 1.39 -5.71 6.19
N LEU A 94 2.65 -5.51 5.80
CA LEU A 94 3.47 -6.51 5.11
C LEU A 94 3.75 -7.72 6.01
N ARG A 95 4.20 -7.48 7.24
CA ARG A 95 4.55 -8.53 8.21
C ARG A 95 3.36 -9.40 8.59
N ARG A 96 2.18 -8.79 8.74
CA ARG A 96 0.93 -9.47 9.15
C ARG A 96 0.05 -9.88 7.99
N LYS A 97 0.50 -9.66 6.74
CA LYS A 97 -0.18 -10.03 5.51
C LYS A 97 -1.65 -9.59 5.47
N ARG A 98 -1.90 -8.32 5.76
CA ARG A 98 -3.29 -7.83 5.99
C ARG A 98 -4.21 -8.00 4.78
N TRP A 99 -3.66 -8.09 3.57
CA TRP A 99 -4.41 -8.42 2.35
C TRP A 99 -5.13 -9.77 2.42
N GLU A 100 -4.64 -10.73 3.23
CA GLU A 100 -5.29 -12.04 3.40
C GLU A 100 -6.61 -11.93 4.16
N ARG A 101 -6.76 -10.94 5.05
CA ARG A 101 -8.01 -10.68 5.79
C ARG A 101 -8.98 -9.76 5.02
N PHE A 102 -8.48 -9.00 4.06
CA PHE A 102 -9.28 -8.05 3.29
C PHE A 102 -10.07 -8.69 2.15
N ARG A 103 -9.58 -9.80 1.60
CA ARG A 103 -10.27 -10.58 0.56
C ARG A 103 -11.59 -11.14 1.09
#